data_AF-A0A7Y5F5I6-F1
#
_entry.id   AF-A0A7Y5F5I6-F1
#
_cell.length_a   1.000
_cell.length_b   1.000
_cell.length_c   1.000
_cell.angle_alpha   90.00
_cell.angle_beta   90.00
_cell.angle_gamma   90.00
#
_symmetry.space_group_name_H-M   'P 1'
#
loop_
_entity.id
_entity.type
_entity.pdbx_description
1 polymer ?
#
loop_
_entity_poly.entity_id
_entity_poly.type
_entity_poly.pdbx_seq_one_letter_code
_entity_poly.pdbx_strand_id
1 'polypeptide(L)'
;MKTSQKTSRIAGNAATVLYALTIILQLLLASGIIPITMAWGGREPVLTTNLRIASLASAALLLFFLYVIRRRAGLVRDASITLPIKVLSWLISAFSALNFLGILASLSNGEKILFGPISFVLLVSCILVSLSKSEPQSPAAFKSSKVER
;
A
#
# COMPACT_ATOMS: atom_id res chain seq x y z
N MET A 1 12.21 8.12 22.39
CA MET A 1 12.17 6.99 21.43
C MET A 1 10.83 6.23 21.33
N LYS A 2 9.79 6.49 22.14
CA LYS A 2 8.48 5.80 22.02
C LYS A 2 7.53 6.39 20.96
N THR A 3 7.76 7.63 20.54
CA THR A 3 6.91 8.37 19.59
C THR A 3 7.02 7.85 18.16
N SER A 4 8.22 7.54 17.67
CA SER A 4 8.44 7.09 16.29
C SER A 4 7.74 5.75 15.96
N GLN A 5 7.74 4.81 16.90
CA GLN A 5 7.04 3.52 16.77
C GLN A 5 5.51 3.67 16.73
N LYS A 6 4.94 4.60 17.52
CA LYS A 6 3.49 4.88 17.47
C LYS A 6 3.08 5.43 16.11
N THR A 7 3.84 6.38 15.57
CA THR A 7 3.58 6.98 14.26
C THR A 7 3.59 5.93 13.15
N SER A 8 4.56 5.01 13.17
CA SER A 8 4.66 3.90 12.19
C SER A 8 3.43 2.99 12.21
N ARG A 9 2.92 2.66 13.40
CA ARG A 9 1.72 1.83 13.57
C ARG A 9 0.45 2.54 13.12
N ILE A 10 0.31 3.83 13.43
CA ILE A 10 -0.82 4.64 12.99
C ILE A 10 -0.81 4.75 11.46
N ALA A 11 0.35 5.05 10.86
CA ALA A 11 0.51 5.10 9.41
C ALA A 11 0.24 3.74 8.75
N GLY A 12 0.70 2.64 9.37
CA GLY A 12 0.40 1.29 8.90
C GLY A 12 -1.09 0.94 8.95
N ASN A 13 -1.80 1.35 10.01
CA ASN A 13 -3.25 1.18 10.10
C ASN A 13 -4.00 2.06 9.08
N ALA A 14 -3.59 3.31 8.92
CA ALA A 14 -4.18 4.22 7.92
C ALA A 14 -3.99 3.65 6.51
N ALA A 15 -2.77 3.24 6.16
CA ALA A 15 -2.50 2.55 4.89
C ALA A 15 -3.34 1.28 4.74
N THR A 16 -3.55 0.53 5.82
CA THR A 16 -4.38 -0.69 5.80
C THR A 16 -5.82 -0.38 5.42
N VAL A 17 -6.43 0.60 6.08
CA VAL A 17 -7.81 1.02 5.80
C VAL A 17 -7.93 1.56 4.38
N LEU A 18 -6.97 2.38 3.95
CA LEU A 18 -6.98 2.97 2.61
C LEU A 18 -6.83 1.90 1.52
N TYR A 19 -5.87 0.98 1.63
CA TYR A 19 -5.73 -0.13 0.68
C TYR A 19 -6.98 -1.02 0.65
N ALA A 20 -7.56 -1.33 1.80
CA ALA A 20 -8.81 -2.09 1.86
C ALA A 20 -9.95 -1.35 1.14
N LEU A 21 -10.07 -0.04 1.35
CA LEU A 21 -11.03 0.80 0.64
C LEU A 21 -10.77 0.78 -0.88
N THR A 22 -9.51 0.88 -1.32
CA THR A 22 -9.17 0.83 -2.75
C THR A 22 -9.49 -0.52 -3.38
N ILE A 23 -9.28 -1.63 -2.65
CA ILE A 23 -9.66 -2.97 -3.08
C ILE A 23 -11.18 -3.07 -3.26
N ILE A 24 -11.96 -2.56 -2.31
CA ILE A 24 -13.44 -2.54 -2.41
C ILE A 24 -13.87 -1.74 -3.63
N LEU A 25 -13.29 -0.54 -3.85
CA LEU A 25 -13.57 0.27 -5.04
C LEU A 25 -13.25 -0.49 -6.34
N GLN A 26 -12.14 -1.23 -6.36
CA GLN A 26 -11.74 -2.03 -7.52
C GLN A 26 -12.69 -3.20 -7.79
N LEU A 27 -13.22 -3.83 -6.74
CA LEU A 27 -14.24 -4.87 -6.85
C LEU A 27 -15.59 -4.29 -7.32
N LEU A 28 -15.98 -3.10 -6.83
CA LEU A 28 -17.16 -2.38 -7.29
C LEU A 28 -17.05 -1.99 -8.77
N LEU A 29 -15.86 -1.55 -9.21
CA LEU A 29 -15.54 -1.29 -10.62
C LEU A 29 -15.63 -2.58 -11.45
N ALA A 30 -15.08 -3.69 -10.97
CA ALA A 30 -15.16 -4.99 -11.65
C ALA A 30 -16.61 -5.49 -11.78
N SER A 31 -17.44 -5.19 -10.78
CA SER A 31 -18.87 -5.52 -10.76
C SER A 31 -19.71 -4.58 -11.65
N GLY A 32 -19.16 -3.45 -12.09
CA GLY A 32 -19.84 -2.48 -12.95
C GLY A 32 -20.80 -1.54 -12.21
N ILE A 33 -20.74 -1.49 -10.88
CA ILE A 33 -21.54 -0.58 -10.06
C ILE A 33 -21.00 0.85 -10.19
N ILE A 34 -19.67 1.00 -10.24
CA ILE A 34 -19.03 2.29 -10.50
C ILE A 34 -18.80 2.44 -12.00
N PRO A 35 -19.20 3.57 -12.62
CA PRO A 35 -18.96 3.82 -14.04
C PRO A 35 -17.47 3.75 -14.35
N ILE A 36 -17.07 2.89 -15.31
CA ILE A 36 -15.67 2.85 -15.80
C ILE A 36 -15.26 4.17 -16.43
N THR A 37 -16.20 4.98 -16.90
CA THR A 37 -15.93 6.35 -17.37
C THR A 37 -15.30 7.23 -16.30
N MET A 38 -15.41 6.84 -15.02
CA MET A 38 -14.80 7.51 -13.87
C MET A 38 -13.48 6.84 -13.42
N ALA A 39 -12.96 5.87 -14.18
CA ALA A 39 -11.72 5.16 -13.92
C ALA A 39 -10.93 5.00 -15.24
N TRP A 40 -9.66 4.58 -15.17
CA TRP A 40 -8.82 4.36 -16.36
C TRP A 40 -8.75 5.56 -17.32
N GLY A 41 -8.82 6.78 -16.80
CA GLY A 41 -8.75 8.00 -17.64
C GLY A 41 -10.03 8.34 -18.38
N GLY A 42 -11.16 7.66 -18.13
CA GLY A 42 -12.42 7.89 -18.83
C GLY A 42 -12.41 7.53 -20.32
N ARG A 43 -11.41 6.76 -20.77
CA ARG A 43 -11.22 6.43 -22.20
C ARG A 43 -12.20 5.39 -22.72
N GLU A 44 -12.75 4.56 -21.85
CA GLU A 44 -13.61 3.44 -22.25
C GLU A 44 -15.05 3.68 -21.75
N PRO A 45 -16.07 3.71 -22.63
CA PRO A 45 -17.45 3.93 -22.23
C PRO A 45 -18.15 2.66 -21.72
N VAL A 46 -17.58 1.48 -21.95
CA VAL A 46 -18.18 0.18 -21.64
C VAL A 46 -17.25 -0.73 -20.84
N LEU A 47 -17.83 -1.50 -19.92
CA LEU A 47 -17.15 -2.48 -19.08
C LEU A 47 -16.76 -3.72 -19.89
N THR A 48 -15.65 -3.65 -20.61
CA THR A 48 -15.09 -4.81 -21.32
C THR A 48 -14.54 -5.85 -20.35
N THR A 49 -14.53 -7.12 -20.77
CA THR A 49 -13.98 -8.24 -19.98
C THR A 49 -12.53 -8.00 -19.56
N ASN A 50 -11.73 -7.35 -20.42
CA ASN A 50 -10.34 -6.99 -20.13
C ASN A 50 -10.23 -6.01 -18.95
N LEU A 51 -11.12 -5.03 -18.86
CA LEU A 51 -11.19 -4.07 -17.74
C LEU A 51 -11.60 -4.74 -16.42
N ARG A 52 -12.45 -5.78 -16.47
CA ARG A 52 -12.80 -6.59 -15.29
C ARG A 52 -11.59 -7.38 -14.78
N ILE A 53 -10.85 -8.03 -15.69
CA ILE A 53 -9.64 -8.78 -15.35
C ILE A 53 -8.56 -7.83 -14.81
N ALA A 54 -8.36 -6.68 -15.46
CA ALA A 54 -7.42 -5.66 -14.98
C ALA A 54 -7.78 -5.14 -13.58
N SER A 55 -9.08 -4.97 -13.31
CA SER A 55 -9.57 -4.59 -11.98
C SER A 55 -9.31 -5.69 -10.95
N LEU A 56 -9.62 -6.93 -11.27
CA LEU A 56 -9.38 -8.05 -10.36
C LEU A 56 -7.88 -8.26 -10.08
N ALA A 57 -7.04 -8.12 -11.10
CA ALA A 57 -5.59 -8.16 -10.98
C ALA A 57 -5.07 -7.01 -10.09
N SER A 58 -5.60 -5.80 -10.28
CA SER A 58 -5.27 -4.63 -9.45
C SER A 58 -5.65 -4.86 -7.99
N ALA A 59 -6.83 -5.43 -7.73
CA ALA A 59 -7.27 -5.79 -6.38
C ALA A 59 -6.32 -6.79 -5.71
N ALA A 60 -5.90 -7.83 -6.44
CA ALA A 60 -4.91 -8.80 -5.95
C ALA A 60 -3.56 -8.16 -5.65
N LEU A 61 -3.09 -7.26 -6.52
CA LEU A 61 -1.84 -6.52 -6.33
C LEU A 61 -1.90 -5.59 -5.11
N LEU A 62 -3.02 -4.87 -4.92
CA LEU A 62 -3.25 -4.03 -3.75
C LEU A 62 -3.29 -4.84 -2.45
N LEU A 63 -3.89 -6.04 -2.48
CA LEU A 63 -3.88 -6.98 -1.36
C LEU A 63 -2.45 -7.41 -1.00
N PHE A 64 -1.61 -7.65 -2.01
CA PHE A 64 -0.20 -7.96 -1.80
C PHE A 64 0.55 -6.77 -1.17
N PHE A 65 0.31 -5.54 -1.64
CA PHE A 65 0.93 -4.34 -1.05
C PHE A 65 0.50 -4.11 0.40
N LEU A 66 -0.80 -4.28 0.68
CA LEU A 66 -1.37 -4.24 2.02
C LEU A 66 -0.64 -5.19 2.97
N TYR A 67 -0.43 -6.43 2.53
CA TYR A 67 0.24 -7.46 3.31
C TYR A 67 1.70 -7.08 3.65
N VAL A 68 2.44 -6.57 2.68
CA VAL A 68 3.84 -6.15 2.86
C VAL A 68 3.96 -4.96 3.80
N ILE A 69 3.14 -3.92 3.62
CA ILE A 69 3.15 -2.71 4.46
C ILE A 69 2.78 -3.06 5.90
N ARG A 70 1.78 -3.92 6.09
CA ARG A 70 1.32 -4.38 7.41
C ARG A 70 2.40 -5.20 8.13
N ARG A 71 3.18 -6.02 7.40
CA ARG A 71 4.39 -6.67 7.93
C ARG A 71 5.47 -5.65 8.30
N ARG A 72 5.74 -4.67 7.45
CA ARG A 72 6.77 -3.64 7.70
C ARG A 72 6.45 -2.75 8.92
N ALA A 73 5.18 -2.41 9.12
CA ALA A 73 4.71 -1.62 10.26
C ALA A 73 4.74 -2.38 11.61
N GLY A 74 5.17 -3.64 11.64
CA GLY A 74 5.27 -4.43 12.87
C GLY A 74 3.90 -4.73 13.50
N LEU A 75 2.84 -4.75 12.69
CA LEU A 75 1.48 -5.13 13.11
C LEU A 75 1.29 -6.66 13.15
N VAL A 76 2.22 -7.41 12.55
CA VAL A 76 2.26 -8.88 12.58
C VAL A 76 3.28 -9.31 13.63
N ARG A 77 2.83 -9.99 14.69
CA ARG A 77 3.57 -10.17 15.96
C ARG A 77 4.78 -11.13 15.90
N ASP A 78 5.13 -11.64 14.72
CA ASP A 78 6.18 -12.66 14.54
C ASP A 78 7.03 -12.47 13.26
N ALA A 79 6.82 -11.38 12.51
CA ALA A 79 7.51 -11.20 11.23
C ALA A 79 8.86 -10.49 11.44
N SER A 80 9.96 -11.25 11.49
CA SER A 80 11.31 -10.71 11.35
C SER A 80 11.39 -9.81 10.12
N ILE A 81 11.77 -8.53 10.31
CA ILE A 81 11.90 -7.57 9.21
C ILE A 81 13.13 -7.96 8.38
N THR A 82 12.91 -8.73 7.33
CA THR A 82 13.95 -9.17 6.40
C THR A 82 14.24 -8.07 5.38
N LEU A 83 15.49 -8.05 4.88
CA LEU A 83 15.96 -7.15 3.84
C LEU A 83 15.01 -7.07 2.61
N PRO A 84 14.42 -8.18 2.11
CA PRO A 84 13.43 -8.12 1.04
C PRO A 84 12.15 -7.33 1.40
N ILE A 85 11.63 -7.42 2.63
CA ILE A 85 10.44 -6.64 3.05
C ILE A 85 10.74 -5.14 3.05
N LYS A 86 11.98 -4.76 3.40
CA LYS A 86 12.44 -3.37 3.35
C LYS A 86 12.49 -2.85 1.91
N VAL A 87 13.05 -3.63 0.99
CA VAL A 87 13.12 -3.29 -0.44
C VAL A 87 11.73 -3.22 -1.05
N LEU A 88 10.88 -4.23 -0.82
CA LEU A 88 9.49 -4.23 -1.31
C LEU A 88 8.70 -3.04 -0.78
N SER A 89 8.85 -2.66 0.49
CA SER A 89 8.17 -1.47 1.03
C SER A 89 8.57 -0.19 0.28
N TRP A 90 9.84 -0.05 -0.11
CA TRP A 90 10.30 1.08 -0.92
C TRP A 90 9.75 1.02 -2.35
N LEU A 91 9.72 -0.16 -2.96
CA LEU A 91 9.11 -0.37 -4.28
C LEU A 91 7.61 -0.03 -4.27
N ILE A 92 6.89 -0.40 -3.21
CA ILE A 92 5.46 -0.07 -3.05
C ILE A 92 5.29 1.44 -2.91
N SER A 93 6.13 2.12 -2.13
CA SER A 93 6.09 3.58 -2.02
C SER A 93 6.35 4.26 -3.38
N ALA A 94 7.32 3.78 -4.15
CA ALA A 94 7.58 4.27 -5.49
C ALA A 94 6.38 4.01 -6.41
N PHE A 95 5.81 2.81 -6.38
CA PHE A 95 4.62 2.46 -7.17
C PHE A 95 3.42 3.34 -6.81
N SER A 96 3.16 3.58 -5.52
CA SER A 96 2.13 4.52 -5.06
C SER A 96 2.37 5.94 -5.57
N ALA A 97 3.63 6.37 -5.67
CA ALA A 97 3.98 7.69 -6.23
C ALA A 97 3.65 7.75 -7.71
N LEU A 98 4.01 6.72 -8.49
CA LEU A 98 3.63 6.60 -9.89
C LEU A 98 2.10 6.56 -10.06
N ASN A 99 1.39 5.85 -9.18
CA ASN A 99 -0.06 5.77 -9.22
C ASN A 99 -0.72 7.14 -8.99
N PHE A 100 -0.23 7.89 -8.00
CA PHE A 100 -0.66 9.27 -7.75
C PHE A 100 -0.34 10.20 -8.92
N LEU A 101 0.85 10.10 -9.51
CA LEU A 101 1.23 10.82 -10.73
C LEU A 101 0.30 10.49 -11.90
N GLY A 102 -0.10 9.22 -12.05
CA GLY A 102 -1.08 8.79 -13.04
C GLY A 102 -2.45 9.44 -12.84
N ILE A 103 -2.92 9.54 -11.59
CA ILE A 103 -4.18 10.22 -11.25
C ILE A 103 -4.07 11.73 -11.49
N LEU A 104 -2.93 12.36 -11.19
CA LEU A 104 -2.68 13.77 -11.50
C LEU A 104 -2.60 14.05 -13.00
N ALA A 105 -2.03 13.12 -13.77
CA ALA A 105 -1.93 13.21 -15.22
C ALA A 105 -3.28 12.92 -15.92
N SER A 106 -4.23 12.25 -15.26
CA SER A 106 -5.56 12.00 -15.82
C SER A 106 -6.33 13.30 -16.04
N LEU A 107 -6.96 13.45 -17.21
CA LEU A 107 -7.76 14.63 -17.55
C LEU A 107 -9.17 14.61 -16.90
N SER A 108 -9.57 13.49 -16.30
CA SER A 108 -10.89 13.33 -15.70
C SER A 108 -10.95 13.91 -14.29
N ASN A 109 -11.73 14.98 -14.11
CA ASN A 109 -11.96 15.63 -12.81
C ASN A 109 -12.56 14.67 -11.77
N GLY A 110 -13.36 13.69 -12.21
CA GLY A 110 -13.94 12.66 -11.33
C GLY A 110 -12.89 11.76 -10.68
N GLU A 111 -11.88 11.32 -11.44
CA GLU A 111 -10.78 10.52 -10.90
C GLU A 111 -9.92 11.31 -9.91
N LYS A 112 -9.65 12.58 -10.23
CA LYS A 112 -8.87 13.47 -9.38
C LYS A 112 -9.53 13.77 -8.04
N ILE A 113 -10.85 13.96 -8.03
CA ILE A 113 -11.58 14.32 -6.81
C ILE A 113 -11.78 13.10 -5.90
N LEU A 114 -12.08 11.90 -6.44
CA LEU A 114 -12.25 10.70 -5.62
C LEU A 114 -10.91 10.01 -5.30
N PHE A 115 -10.12 9.67 -6.32
CA PHE A 115 -8.92 8.85 -6.15
C PHE A 115 -7.68 9.68 -5.80
N GLY A 116 -7.64 10.96 -6.19
CA GLY A 116 -6.54 11.88 -5.85
C GLY A 116 -6.24 11.98 -4.35
N PRO A 117 -7.21 12.34 -3.49
CA PRO A 117 -6.96 12.44 -2.05
C PRO A 117 -6.61 11.07 -1.43
N ILE A 118 -7.27 10.00 -1.87
CA ILE A 118 -7.00 8.64 -1.38
C ILE A 118 -5.56 8.25 -1.67
N SER A 119 -5.13 8.37 -2.93
CA SER A 119 -3.77 8.03 -3.36
C SER A 119 -2.70 8.93 -2.74
N PHE A 120 -3.02 10.21 -2.48
CA PHE A 120 -2.11 11.10 -1.77
C PHE A 120 -1.89 10.64 -0.32
N VAL A 121 -2.95 10.35 0.44
CA VAL A 121 -2.81 9.86 1.82
C VAL A 121 -2.12 8.50 1.84
N LEU A 122 -2.38 7.64 0.85
CA LEU A 122 -1.71 6.35 0.68
C LEU A 122 -0.20 6.51 0.45
N LEU A 123 0.20 7.41 -0.46
CA LEU A 123 1.59 7.74 -0.74
C LEU A 123 2.30 8.23 0.52
N VAL A 124 1.70 9.20 1.22
CA VAL A 124 2.26 9.75 2.45
C VAL A 124 2.38 8.65 3.51
N SER A 125 1.36 7.80 3.67
CA SER A 125 1.39 6.70 4.63
C SER A 125 2.48 5.67 4.30
N CYS A 126 2.65 5.29 3.03
CA CYS A 126 3.71 4.39 2.57
C CYS A 126 5.11 4.98 2.78
N ILE A 127 5.30 6.27 2.47
CA ILE A 127 6.55 6.97 2.71
C ILE A 127 6.86 7.00 4.21
N LEU A 128 5.89 7.34 5.06
CA LEU A 128 6.05 7.35 6.52
C LEU A 128 6.42 5.98 7.08
N VAL A 129 5.76 4.90 6.61
CA VAL A 129 6.10 3.53 7.02
C VAL A 129 7.50 3.14 6.55
N SER A 130 7.90 3.51 5.34
CA SER A 130 9.21 3.16 4.77
C SER A 130 10.36 3.94 5.41
N LEU A 131 10.14 5.23 5.71
CA LEU A 131 11.06 6.12 6.43
C LEU A 131 11.16 5.76 7.91
N SER A 132 10.09 5.21 8.48
CA SER A 132 10.13 4.73 9.85
C SER A 132 11.22 3.69 9.97
N LYS A 133 12.30 4.07 10.65
CA LYS A 133 13.46 3.23 10.90
C LYS A 133 12.95 1.98 11.59
N SER A 134 12.90 0.88 10.85
CA SER A 134 12.88 -0.44 11.45
C SER A 134 14.23 -0.56 12.13
N GLU A 135 14.28 -0.18 13.41
CA GLU A 135 15.39 -0.50 14.28
C GLU A 135 15.65 -1.99 14.03
N PRO A 136 16.86 -2.40 13.61
CA PRO A 136 17.19 -3.80 13.59
C PRO A 136 16.84 -4.33 14.99
N GLN A 137 16.00 -5.35 15.05
CA GLN A 137 15.84 -6.14 16.27
C GLN A 137 17.25 -6.44 16.75
N SER A 138 17.64 -5.80 17.86
CA SER A 138 18.98 -5.92 18.40
C SER A 138 19.31 -7.41 18.49
N PRO A 139 20.43 -7.90 17.90
CA PRO A 139 20.87 -9.28 18.06
C PRO A 139 21.40 -9.56 19.48
N ALA A 140 20.81 -8.93 20.51
CA ALA A 140 21.12 -9.16 21.92
C ALA A 140 20.69 -10.55 22.43
N ALA A 141 20.08 -11.39 21.58
CA ALA A 141 19.76 -12.77 21.93
C ALA A 141 20.76 -13.82 21.39
N PHE A 142 21.73 -13.44 20.52
CA PHE A 142 22.68 -14.43 19.97
C PHE A 142 24.02 -14.50 20.72
N LYS A 143 24.28 -13.64 21.72
CA LYS A 143 25.59 -13.58 22.39
C LYS A 143 25.70 -14.26 23.76
N SER A 144 24.64 -14.90 24.28
CA SER A 144 24.71 -15.51 25.63
C SER A 144 24.86 -17.03 25.66
N SER A 145 24.93 -17.72 24.51
CA SER A 145 25.05 -19.19 24.46
C SER A 145 26.24 -19.65 23.61
N LYS A 146 27.37 -18.92 23.65
CA LYS A 146 28.63 -19.37 23.03
C LYS A 146 29.89 -18.99 23.81
N VAL A 147 29.75 -18.77 25.12
CA VAL A 147 30.86 -18.51 26.06
C VAL A 147 30.89 -19.56 27.19
N GLU A 148 30.21 -20.70 27.03
CA GLU A 148 30.15 -21.73 28.08
C GLU A 148 30.35 -23.17 27.59
N ARG A 149 30.99 -23.40 26.43
CA ARG A 149 31.51 -24.73 26.09
C ARG A 149 32.81 -24.65 25.32
#